data_AF-A0A8J2M1A7-F1
#
_entry.id   AF-A0A8J2M1A7-F1
#
_cell.length_a   1.000
_cell.length_b   1.000
_cell.length_c   1.000
_cell.angle_alpha   90.00
_cell.angle_beta   90.00
_cell.angle_gamma   90.00
#
_symmetry.space_group_name_H-M   'P 1'
#
loop_
_entity.id
_entity.type
_entity.pdbx_description
1 polymer ?
#
loop_
_entity_poly.entity_id
_entity_poly.type
_entity_poly.pdbx_seq_one_letter_code
_entity_poly.pdbx_strand_id
1 'polypeptide(L)'
;MYIEKCFAKVQCKHSEVLVRLERNENHAVPVCPSATAGRNKRLRSRYFPRNVIKCDGLICNKCRCNVRMGYVLSNNTNQAECVLTCPTS
;
A
#
# COMPACT_ATOMS: atom_id res chain seq x y z
N MET A 1 -15.07 -5.24 37.96
CA MET A 1 -13.81 -5.47 37.20
C MET A 1 -14.12 -5.12 35.75
N TYR A 2 -13.57 -4.01 35.24
CA TYR A 2 -13.92 -3.47 33.93
C TYR A 2 -13.39 -4.40 32.82
N ILE A 3 -14.29 -4.93 31.99
CA ILE A 3 -13.93 -5.66 30.78
C ILE A 3 -13.46 -4.61 29.77
N GLU A 4 -12.15 -4.41 29.68
CA GLU A 4 -11.54 -3.66 28.59
C GLU A 4 -11.87 -4.39 27.28
N LYS A 5 -12.77 -3.80 26.48
CA LYS A 5 -12.98 -4.19 25.09
C LYS A 5 -11.63 -4.08 24.39
N CYS A 6 -10.97 -5.20 24.13
CA CYS A 6 -9.72 -5.23 23.38
C CYS A 6 -9.94 -4.63 21.98
N PHE A 7 -9.59 -3.36 21.80
CA PHE A 7 -9.29 -2.85 20.47
C PHE A 7 -8.06 -3.62 20.00
N ALA A 8 -8.25 -4.62 19.15
CA ALA A 8 -7.14 -5.35 18.53
C ALA A 8 -6.19 -4.31 17.91
N LYS A 9 -5.02 -4.12 18.55
CA LYS A 9 -4.03 -3.14 18.13
C LYS A 9 -3.50 -3.62 16.79
N VAL A 10 -3.91 -2.99 15.70
CA VAL A 10 -3.45 -3.34 14.35
C VAL A 10 -1.93 -3.23 14.32
N GLN A 11 -1.24 -4.37 14.30
CA GLN A 11 0.21 -4.45 14.17
C GLN A 11 0.53 -4.63 12.69
N CYS A 12 1.22 -3.64 12.12
CA CYS A 12 1.71 -3.72 10.74
C CYS A 12 3.05 -4.46 10.70
N LYS A 13 3.37 -5.05 9.55
CA LYS A 13 4.68 -5.67 9.32
C LYS A 13 5.78 -4.58 9.33
N HIS A 14 7.04 -5.00 9.47
CA HIS A 14 8.18 -4.08 9.39
C HIS A 14 8.24 -3.27 8.08
N SER A 15 7.82 -3.88 6.97
CA SER A 15 7.72 -3.26 5.64
C SER A 15 6.56 -2.27 5.48
N GLU A 16 5.76 -2.08 6.53
CA GLU A 16 4.50 -1.35 6.51
C GLU A 16 4.46 -0.26 7.59
N VAL A 17 3.57 0.71 7.41
CA VAL A 17 3.23 1.74 8.39
C VAL A 17 1.72 1.78 8.57
N LEU A 18 1.29 2.08 9.79
CA LEU A 18 -0.11 2.32 10.08
C LEU A 18 -0.51 3.67 9.51
N VAL A 19 -1.40 3.66 8.53
CA VAL A 19 -2.00 4.87 7.97
C VAL A 19 -3.40 5.02 8.54
N ARG A 20 -3.65 6.16 9.17
CA ARG A 20 -4.98 6.60 9.59
C ARG A 20 -5.56 7.46 8.48
N LEU A 21 -6.77 7.11 8.05
CA LEU A 21 -7.53 7.84 7.03
C LEU A 21 -8.86 8.28 7.61
N GLU A 22 -9.19 9.54 7.39
CA GLU A 22 -10.53 10.08 7.62
C GLU A 22 -11.46 9.78 6.45
N ARG A 23 -12.75 10.08 6.64
CA ARG A 23 -13.78 9.84 5.62
C ARG A 23 -13.42 10.55 4.31
N ASN A 24 -13.48 9.81 3.21
CA ASN A 24 -13.13 10.25 1.85
C ASN A 24 -11.64 10.56 1.62
N GLU A 25 -10.76 10.34 2.60
CA GLU A 25 -9.32 10.46 2.36
C GLU A 25 -8.81 9.30 1.50
N ASN A 26 -7.85 9.64 0.64
CA ASN A 26 -7.18 8.69 -0.25
C ASN A 26 -5.74 8.50 0.19
N HIS A 27 -5.28 7.24 0.20
CA HIS A 27 -3.86 6.95 0.35
C HIS A 27 -3.36 6.08 -0.80
N ALA A 28 -2.31 6.55 -1.45
CA ALA A 28 -1.73 5.92 -2.64
C ALA A 28 -0.36 5.33 -2.32
N VAL A 29 -0.16 4.06 -2.67
CA VAL A 29 1.12 3.36 -2.54
C VAL A 29 1.60 2.97 -3.94
N PRO A 30 2.87 3.21 -4.31
CA PRO A 30 3.43 2.74 -5.57
C PRO A 30 3.40 1.21 -5.66
N VAL A 31 3.16 0.72 -6.87
CA VAL A 31 3.09 -0.69 -7.24
C VAL A 31 4.15 -0.95 -8.29
N CYS A 32 4.83 -2.07 -8.20
CA CYS A 32 5.78 -2.52 -9.21
C CYS A 32 5.14 -2.56 -10.61
N PRO A 33 5.87 -2.10 -11.65
CA PRO A 33 5.39 -2.16 -13.01
C PRO A 33 5.26 -3.63 -13.44
N SER A 34 4.14 -3.98 -14.06
CA SER A 34 3.96 -5.32 -14.65
C SER A 34 4.87 -5.46 -15.87
N ALA A 35 5.51 -6.63 -16.05
CA ALA A 35 6.33 -6.92 -17.24
C ALA A 35 5.56 -6.79 -18.57
N THR A 36 4.23 -6.90 -18.53
CA THR A 36 3.30 -6.69 -19.65
C THR A 36 3.01 -5.23 -19.99
N ALA A 37 3.60 -4.25 -19.28
CA ALA A 37 3.62 -2.85 -19.71
C ALA A 37 4.54 -2.72 -20.94
N GLY A 38 4.01 -3.17 -22.08
CA GLY A 38 4.75 -3.61 -23.24
C GLY A 38 5.63 -2.55 -23.90
N ARG A 39 6.42 -3.08 -24.84
CA ARG A 39 7.33 -2.51 -25.85
C ARG A 39 7.07 -1.09 -26.43
N ASN A 40 6.00 -0.38 -26.06
CA ASN A 40 5.57 0.89 -26.65
C ASN A 40 5.60 2.11 -25.71
N LYS A 41 6.43 2.13 -24.66
CA LYS A 41 6.69 3.35 -23.88
C LYS A 41 8.18 3.58 -23.61
N ARG A 42 8.98 3.64 -24.68
CA ARG A 42 10.08 4.61 -24.69
C ARG A 42 9.44 6.00 -24.56
N LEU A 43 9.87 6.80 -23.58
CA LEU A 43 9.35 8.12 -23.22
C LEU A 43 8.01 8.16 -22.46
N ARG A 44 8.04 7.87 -21.15
CA ARG A 44 7.64 8.83 -20.10
C ARG A 44 8.02 8.28 -18.72
N SER A 45 9.14 8.79 -18.23
CA SER A 45 9.56 8.92 -16.82
C SER A 45 8.73 8.16 -15.76
N ARG A 46 9.35 7.18 -15.09
CA ARG A 46 9.27 6.94 -13.63
C ARG A 46 7.88 6.87 -12.94
N TYR A 47 6.79 6.61 -13.64
CA TYR A 47 5.47 6.49 -13.01
C TYR A 47 5.17 5.04 -12.67
N PHE A 48 5.52 4.64 -11.44
CA PHE A 48 4.99 3.41 -10.86
C PHE A 48 3.45 3.50 -10.82
N PRO A 49 2.70 2.48 -11.27
CA PRO A 49 1.27 2.42 -11.01
C PRO A 49 1.01 2.58 -9.50
N ARG A 50 -0.12 3.17 -9.11
CA ARG A 50 -0.43 3.41 -7.69
C ARG A 50 -1.70 2.67 -7.28
N ASN A 51 -1.63 1.94 -6.18
CA ASN A 51 -2.79 1.38 -5.52
C ASN A 51 -3.35 2.43 -4.57
N VAL A 52 -4.57 2.90 -4.82
CA VAL A 52 -5.26 3.90 -4.01
C VAL A 52 -6.31 3.21 -3.15
N ILE A 53 -6.29 3.50 -1.85
CA ILE A 53 -7.36 3.11 -0.93
C ILE A 53 -8.16 4.32 -0.50
N LYS A 54 -9.47 4.10 -0.32
CA LYS A 54 -10.42 5.03 0.27
C LYS A 54 -10.85 4.54 1.64
N CYS A 55 -11.20 5.49 2.51
CA CYS A 55 -11.95 5.21 3.73
C CYS A 55 -13.41 5.63 3.57
N ASP A 56 -14.31 4.65 3.59
CA ASP A 56 -15.76 4.88 3.50
C ASP A 56 -16.41 5.10 4.87
N GLY A 57 -15.71 4.75 5.95
CA GLY A 57 -16.14 4.99 7.34
C GLY A 57 -15.70 6.35 7.88
N LEU A 58 -15.96 6.60 9.18
CA LEU A 58 -15.49 7.83 9.85
C LEU A 58 -13.96 7.87 9.96
N ILE A 59 -13.34 6.76 10.36
CA ILE A 59 -11.89 6.59 10.49
C ILE A 59 -11.54 5.16 10.07
N CYS A 60 -10.52 5.00 9.23
CA CYS A 60 -9.96 3.72 8.85
C CYS A 60 -8.48 3.67 9.23
N ASN A 61 -8.09 2.63 9.95
CA ASN A 61 -6.69 2.31 10.21
C ASN A 61 -6.29 1.15 9.30
N LYS A 62 -5.34 1.37 8.39
CA LYS A 62 -4.87 0.34 7.44
C LYS A 62 -3.34 0.32 7.40
N CYS A 63 -2.77 -0.87 7.38
CA CYS A 63 -1.34 -1.04 7.11
C CYS A 63 -1.07 -0.82 5.62
N ARG A 64 -0.06 0.00 5.31
CA ARG A 64 0.35 0.34 3.94
C ARG A 64 1.86 0.28 3.84
N CYS A 65 2.41 0.00 2.66
CA CYS A 65 3.86 -0.10 2.51
C CYS A 65 4.57 1.18 2.96
N ASN A 66 5.68 1.01 3.66
CA ASN A 66 6.49 2.12 4.11
C ASN A 66 7.30 2.73 2.95
N VAL A 67 6.64 3.60 2.18
CA VAL A 67 7.24 4.25 1.01
C VAL A 67 8.45 5.12 1.38
N ARG A 68 8.51 5.64 2.62
CA ARG A 68 9.67 6.40 3.11
C ARG A 68 10.93 5.54 3.25
N MET A 69 10.76 4.26 3.54
CA MET A 69 11.85 3.27 3.55
C MET A 69 12.10 2.64 2.17
N GLY A 70 11.39 3.08 1.13
CA GLY A 70 11.54 2.56 -0.24
C GLY A 70 10.68 1.34 -0.55
N TYR A 71 9.81 0.89 0.36
CA TYR A 71 8.92 -0.23 0.06
C TYR A 71 7.81 0.16 -0.92
N VAL A 72 7.54 -0.73 -1.87
CA VAL A 72 6.48 -0.63 -2.87
C VAL A 72 5.66 -1.93 -2.88
N LEU A 73 4.44 -1.89 -3.41
CA LEU A 73 3.64 -3.11 -3.58
C LEU A 73 4.20 -3.96 -4.72
N SER A 74 4.38 -5.25 -4.49
CA SER A 74 4.85 -6.22 -5.48
C SER A 74 3.94 -6.35 -6.70
N ASN A 75 2.63 -6.15 -6.53
CA ASN A 75 1.63 -6.16 -7.60
C ASN A 75 0.35 -5.40 -7.16
N ASN A 76 -0.69 -5.35 -7.99
CA ASN A 76 -1.95 -4.65 -7.70
C ASN A 76 -3.09 -5.58 -7.21
N THR A 77 -2.75 -6.74 -6.65
CA THR A 77 -3.74 -7.70 -6.14
C THR A 77 -3.93 -7.54 -4.62
N ASN A 78 -4.97 -8.17 -4.07
CA ASN A 78 -5.21 -8.19 -2.63
C ASN A 78 -4.16 -9.01 -1.84
N GLN A 79 -3.36 -9.82 -2.53
CA GLN A 79 -2.27 -10.62 -1.95
C GLN A 79 -0.90 -9.94 -2.12
N ALA A 80 -0.87 -8.68 -2.57
CA ALA A 80 0.37 -7.94 -2.78
C ALA A 80 1.14 -7.75 -1.47
N GLU A 81 2.43 -8.10 -1.49
CA GLU A 81 3.37 -7.82 -0.41
C GLU A 81 4.15 -6.52 -0.66
N CYS A 82 4.63 -5.90 0.41
CA CYS A 82 5.52 -4.75 0.37
C CYS A 82 6.97 -5.18 0.20
N VAL A 83 7.60 -4.83 -0.92
CA VAL A 83 8.95 -5.24 -1.31
C VAL A 83 9.84 -4.03 -1.57
N LEU A 84 11.15 -4.17 -1.34
CA LEU A 84 12.16 -3.15 -1.72
C LEU A 84 12.58 -3.27 -3.19
N THR A 85 12.47 -4.47 -3.76
CA THR A 85 12.86 -4.77 -5.14
C THR A 85 11.69 -5.43 -5.85
N CYS A 86 11.33 -4.90 -7.01
CA CYS A 86 10.22 -5.43 -7.78
C CYS A 86 10.55 -6.83 -8.30
N PRO A 87 9.63 -7.80 -8.16
CA PRO A 87 9.84 -9.13 -8.70
C PRO A 87 9.90 -9.06 -10.23
N THR A 88 10.95 -9.65 -10.81
CA THR A 88 11.05 -9.90 -12.24
C THR A 88 10.39 -11.24 -12.52
N SER A 89 9.10 -11.21 -12.88
CA SER A 89 8.40 -12.38 -13.43
C SER A 89 8.96 -12.79 -14.78
#